data_AF-A0A960SLA9-F1
#
_entry.id   AF-A0A960SLA9-F1
#
_cell.length_a   1.000
_cell.length_b   1.000
_cell.length_c   1.000
_cell.angle_alpha   90.00
_cell.angle_beta   90.00
_cell.angle_gamma   90.00
#
_symmetry.space_group_name_H-M   'P 1'
#
loop_
_entity.id
_entity.type
_entity.pdbx_description
1 polymer ?
#
loop_
_entity_poly.entity_id
_entity_poly.type
_entity_poly.pdbx_seq_one_letter_code
_entity_poly.pdbx_strand_id
1 'polypeptide(L)'
;YTVDTLQAVRERHPAAELFYLIGGDHLPALPRWREAQTLCRLAEFVAVPRPGQPVLSPPAGFRVRALRGFPLALSSSEVRQRVRAGQCQCLAPLVPPAVEEVIRNNALYL
;
A
#
# COMPACT_ATOMS: atom_id res chain seq x y z
N TYR A 1 4.49 7.20 12.75
CA TYR A 1 3.10 7.16 12.22
C TYR A 1 3.07 7.84 10.85
N THR A 2 2.03 7.63 10.02
CA THR A 2 1.95 8.23 8.68
C THR A 2 2.05 9.76 8.70
N VAL A 3 1.49 10.41 9.73
CA VAL A 3 1.55 11.88 9.89
C VAL A 3 2.99 12.37 10.00
N ASP A 4 3.81 11.72 10.83
CA ASP A 4 5.22 12.07 11.02
C ASP A 4 5.99 11.95 9.69
N THR A 5 5.72 10.87 8.92
CA THR A 5 6.33 10.66 7.60
C THR A 5 5.95 11.77 6.62
N LEU A 6 4.67 12.12 6.53
CA LEU A 6 4.21 13.14 5.59
C LEU A 6 4.70 14.55 5.97
N GLN A 7 4.82 14.86 7.26
CA GLN A 7 5.44 16.10 7.74
C GLN A 7 6.91 16.17 7.35
N ALA A 8 7.68 15.12 7.63
CA ALA A 8 9.10 15.07 7.26
C ALA A 8 9.33 15.18 5.73
N VAL A 9 8.45 14.58 4.91
CA VAL A 9 8.52 14.71 3.44
C VAL A 9 8.16 16.14 3.01
N ARG A 10 7.13 16.76 3.62
CA ARG A 10 6.75 18.15 3.33
C ARG A 10 7.85 19.14 3.69
N GLU A 11 8.54 18.94 4.81
CA GLU A 11 9.67 19.78 5.22
C GLU A 11 10.81 19.73 4.21
N ARG A 12 11.11 18.54 3.66
CA ARG A 12 12.13 18.35 2.62
C ARG A 12 11.69 18.88 1.25
N HIS A 13 10.39 18.85 0.98
CA HIS A 13 9.81 19.23 -0.32
C HIS A 13 8.61 20.18 -0.13
N PRO A 14 8.83 21.43 0.31
CA PRO A 14 7.75 22.33 0.72
C PRO A 14 6.77 22.66 -0.42
N ALA A 15 7.29 22.79 -1.64
CA ALA A 15 6.51 23.09 -2.84
C ALA A 15 5.83 21.86 -3.48
N ALA A 16 6.12 20.63 -3.01
CA ALA A 16 5.56 19.43 -3.62
C ALA A 16 4.09 19.22 -3.23
N GLU A 17 3.32 18.69 -4.17
CA GLU A 17 2.03 18.07 -3.85
C GLU A 17 2.28 16.60 -3.46
N LEU A 18 1.72 16.17 -2.32
CA LEU A 18 1.95 14.84 -1.80
C LEU A 18 0.77 13.92 -2.12
N PHE A 19 1.06 12.81 -2.79
CA PHE A 19 0.11 11.74 -3.06
C PHE A 19 0.49 10.49 -2.25
N TYR A 20 -0.42 10.03 -1.38
CA TYR A 20 -0.18 8.87 -0.52
C TYR A 20 -0.95 7.66 -1.03
N LEU A 21 -0.24 6.72 -1.67
CA LEU A 21 -0.82 5.51 -2.25
C LEU A 21 -1.14 4.48 -1.15
N ILE A 22 -2.36 3.97 -1.16
CA ILE A 22 -2.84 2.94 -0.22
C ILE A 22 -3.71 1.91 -0.92
N GLY A 23 -3.80 0.71 -0.35
CA GLY A 23 -4.86 -0.24 -0.72
C GLY A 23 -6.24 0.33 -0.37
N GLY A 24 -7.23 0.09 -1.22
CA GLY A 24 -8.60 0.56 -1.01
C GLY A 24 -9.20 0.10 0.32
N ASP A 25 -8.79 -1.07 0.83
CA ASP A 25 -9.16 -1.63 2.12
C ASP A 25 -8.82 -0.73 3.33
N HIS A 26 -7.88 0.20 3.18
CA HIS A 26 -7.51 1.14 4.24
C HIS A 26 -8.44 2.36 4.35
N LEU A 27 -9.25 2.65 3.33
CA LEU A 27 -10.11 3.85 3.32
C LEU A 27 -11.02 3.98 4.54
N PRO A 28 -11.73 2.92 5.01
CA PRO A 28 -12.61 3.02 6.17
C PRO A 28 -11.85 3.23 7.49
N ALA A 29 -10.55 2.94 7.50
CA ALA A 29 -9.70 3.12 8.67
C ALA A 29 -9.09 4.53 8.74
N LEU A 30 -9.03 5.29 7.64
CA LEU A 30 -8.38 6.60 7.61
C LEU A 30 -8.85 7.58 8.70
N PRO A 31 -10.16 7.71 9.03
CA PRO A 31 -10.59 8.59 10.12
C PRO A 31 -10.05 8.21 11.50
N ARG A 32 -9.63 6.95 11.68
CA ARG A 32 -9.06 6.42 12.92
C ARG A 32 -7.54 6.49 12.95
N TRP A 33 -6.90 6.93 11.86
CA TRP A 33 -5.45 7.11 11.86
C TRP A 33 -5.07 8.25 12.79
N ARG A 34 -3.88 8.13 13.39
CA ARG A 34 -3.33 9.19 14.24
C ARG A 34 -3.32 10.51 13.48
N GLU A 35 -3.91 11.53 14.08
CA GLU A 35 -4.00 12.88 13.51
C GLU A 35 -4.65 12.93 12.11
N ALA A 36 -5.72 12.14 11.91
CA ALA A 36 -6.51 12.07 10.69
C ALA A 36 -6.83 13.45 10.06
N GLN A 37 -7.21 14.44 10.87
CA GLN A 37 -7.48 15.79 10.37
C GLN A 37 -6.25 16.47 9.75
N THR A 38 -5.07 16.24 10.32
CA THR A 38 -3.80 16.73 9.76
C THR A 38 -3.49 16.01 8.45
N LEU A 39 -3.71 14.69 8.40
CA LEU A 39 -3.51 13.88 7.19
C LEU A 39 -4.35 14.38 6.01
N CYS A 40 -5.62 14.75 6.25
CA CYS A 40 -6.50 15.36 5.24
C CYS A 40 -5.91 16.60 4.54
N ARG A 41 -5.05 17.33 5.26
CA ARG A 41 -4.42 18.55 4.75
C ARG A 41 -3.07 18.27 4.09
N LEU A 42 -2.28 17.35 4.65
CA LEU A 42 -0.91 17.10 4.23
C LEU A 42 -0.80 16.45 2.84
N ALA A 43 -1.70 15.54 2.51
CA ALA A 43 -1.63 14.76 1.28
C ALA A 43 -3.02 14.48 0.67
N GLU A 44 -3.04 14.22 -0.63
CA GLU A 44 -4.13 13.54 -1.29
C GLU A 44 -3.89 12.03 -1.27
N PHE A 45 -4.90 11.24 -0.92
CA PHE A 45 -4.78 9.79 -0.89
C PHE A 45 -5.12 9.19 -2.25
N VAL A 46 -4.38 8.17 -2.65
CA VAL A 46 -4.64 7.43 -3.88
C VAL A 46 -4.96 6.00 -3.52
N ALA A 47 -6.23 5.63 -3.67
CA ALA A 47 -6.74 4.30 -3.33
C ALA A 47 -6.57 3.35 -4.51
N VAL A 48 -5.79 2.29 -4.31
CA VAL A 48 -5.58 1.21 -5.29
C VAL A 48 -6.65 0.14 -5.08
N PRO A 49 -7.52 -0.12 -6.08
CA PRO A 49 -8.57 -1.12 -5.95
C PRO A 49 -8.00 -2.53 -5.90
N ARG A 50 -8.59 -3.38 -5.05
CA ARG A 50 -8.31 -4.82 -5.03
C ARG A 50 -9.47 -5.60 -5.67
N PRO A 51 -9.18 -6.64 -6.46
CA PRO A 51 -10.21 -7.55 -6.94
C PRO A 51 -11.06 -8.11 -5.79
N GLY A 52 -12.38 -8.14 -5.98
CA GLY A 52 -13.32 -8.68 -4.99
C GLY A 52 -13.63 -7.76 -3.81
N GLN A 53 -13.09 -6.54 -3.76
CA GLN A 53 -13.45 -5.54 -2.75
C GLN A 53 -14.44 -4.51 -3.30
N PRO A 54 -15.40 -4.03 -2.48
CA PRO A 54 -16.32 -3.00 -2.91
C PRO A 54 -15.57 -1.70 -3.21
N VAL A 55 -16.11 -0.91 -4.15
CA VAL A 55 -15.65 0.46 -4.35
C VAL A 55 -16.07 1.27 -3.13
N LEU A 56 -15.09 1.74 -2.37
CA LEU A 56 -15.33 2.49 -1.14
C LEU A 56 -15.33 3.99 -1.41
N SER A 57 -16.29 4.68 -0.82
CA SER A 57 -16.37 6.14 -0.87
C SER A 57 -15.28 6.76 0.01
N PRO A 58 -14.74 7.93 -0.39
CA PRO A 58 -13.81 8.68 0.45
C PRO A 58 -14.45 9.04 1.80
N PRO A 59 -13.74 8.89 2.92
CA PRO A 59 -14.21 9.41 4.19
C PRO A 59 -14.26 10.94 4.18
N ALA A 60 -15.19 11.51 4.97
CA ALA A 60 -15.38 12.96 5.03
C ALA A 60 -14.07 13.70 5.38
N GLY A 61 -13.81 14.78 4.64
CA GLY A 61 -12.61 15.61 4.83
C GLY A 61 -11.34 15.10 4.14
N PHE A 62 -11.30 13.84 3.67
CA PHE A 62 -10.16 13.32 2.92
C PHE A 62 -10.31 13.57 1.42
N ARG A 63 -9.25 14.09 0.79
CA ARG A 63 -9.10 14.06 -0.67
C ARG A 63 -8.62 12.67 -1.07
N VAL A 64 -9.43 11.95 -1.85
CA VAL A 64 -9.10 10.59 -2.30
C VAL A 64 -9.40 10.44 -3.78
N ARG A 65 -8.41 9.95 -4.56
CA ARG A 65 -8.61 9.47 -5.93
C ARG A 65 -8.51 7.96 -5.96
N ALA A 66 -9.45 7.31 -6.64
CA ALA A 66 -9.33 5.89 -6.95
C ALA A 66 -8.46 5.70 -8.20
N LEU A 67 -7.43 4.86 -8.11
CA LEU A 67 -6.62 4.50 -9.27
C LEU A 67 -7.40 3.53 -10.16
N ARG A 68 -7.79 3.97 -11.35
CA ARG A 68 -8.56 3.16 -12.30
C ARG A 68 -7.63 2.30 -13.17
N GLY A 69 -8.08 1.10 -13.53
CA GLY A 69 -7.38 0.24 -14.50
C GLY A 69 -6.17 -0.53 -13.97
N PHE A 70 -5.91 -0.49 -12.66
CA PHE A 70 -4.78 -1.20 -12.05
C PHE A 70 -5.23 -2.10 -10.88
N PRO A 71 -6.03 -3.16 -11.13
CA PRO A 71 -6.38 -4.11 -10.09
C PRO A 71 -5.15 -4.94 -9.71
N LEU A 72 -4.59 -4.69 -8.52
CA LEU A 72 -3.42 -5.42 -8.05
C LEU A 72 -3.86 -6.72 -7.36
N ALA A 73 -3.80 -7.84 -8.09
CA ALA A 73 -4.03 -9.19 -7.57
C ALA A 73 -2.77 -9.78 -6.91
N LEU A 74 -1.98 -8.95 -6.21
CA LEU A 74 -0.78 -9.39 -5.50
C LEU A 74 -1.01 -9.34 -3.99
N SER A 75 -0.52 -10.37 -3.29
CA SER A 75 -0.63 -10.50 -1.85
C SER A 75 0.68 -11.02 -1.26
N SER A 76 1.28 -10.26 -0.35
CA SER A 76 2.46 -10.72 0.39
C SER A 76 2.13 -11.92 1.28
N SER A 77 0.88 -12.07 1.75
CA SER A 77 0.46 -13.25 2.51
C SER A 77 0.49 -14.50 1.63
N GLU A 78 0.07 -14.40 0.38
CA GLU A 78 0.15 -15.50 -0.59
C GLU A 78 1.60 -15.85 -0.91
N VAL A 79 2.46 -14.86 -1.14
CA VAL A 79 3.91 -15.08 -1.35
C VAL A 79 4.51 -15.87 -0.18
N ARG A 80 4.28 -15.43 1.07
CA ARG A 80 4.80 -16.14 2.25
C ARG A 80 4.24 -17.54 2.41
N GLN A 81 2.96 -17.75 2.09
CA GLN A 81 2.32 -19.06 2.14
C GLN A 81 2.95 -20.03 1.12
N ARG A 82 3.18 -19.57 -0.13
CA ARG A 82 3.84 -20.38 -1.16
C ARG A 82 5.26 -20.75 -0.76
N VAL A 83 6.01 -19.82 -0.17
CA VAL A 83 7.37 -20.10 0.33
C VAL A 83 7.35 -21.20 1.39
N ARG A 84 6.46 -21.09 2.40
CA ARG A 84 6.30 -22.11 3.45
C ARG A 84 5.85 -23.47 2.93
N ALA A 85 5.07 -23.47 1.85
CA ALA A 85 4.63 -24.70 1.18
C ALA A 85 5.72 -25.32 0.27
N GLY A 86 6.93 -24.76 0.24
CA GLY A 86 8.01 -25.22 -0.64
C GLY A 86 7.84 -24.86 -2.11
N GLN A 87 6.87 -23.99 -2.44
CA GLN A 87 6.50 -23.59 -3.80
C GLN A 87 7.24 -22.32 -4.26
N CYS A 88 8.51 -22.18 -3.88
CA CYS A 88 9.31 -20.98 -4.19
C CYS A 88 9.49 -20.78 -5.70
N GLN A 89 9.46 -21.85 -6.50
CA GLN A 89 9.59 -21.81 -7.96
C GLN A 89 8.37 -21.18 -8.67
N CYS A 90 7.28 -20.90 -7.94
CA CYS A 90 6.07 -20.27 -8.46
C CYS A 90 5.92 -18.80 -8.03
N LEU A 91 7.02 -18.14 -7.64
CA LEU A 91 7.02 -16.73 -7.19
C LEU A 91 7.24 -15.72 -8.32
N ALA A 92 7.80 -16.12 -9.46
CA ALA A 92 8.06 -15.26 -10.62
C ALA A 92 6.87 -14.37 -11.07
N PRO A 93 5.59 -14.81 -11.06
CA PRO A 93 4.47 -13.92 -11.41
C PRO A 93 4.06 -12.98 -10.26
N LEU A 94 4.59 -13.15 -9.05
CA LEU A 94 4.20 -12.42 -7.85
C LEU A 94 5.25 -11.39 -7.39
N VAL A 95 6.53 -11.66 -7.66
CA VAL A 95 7.64 -10.78 -7.26
C VAL A 95 8.69 -10.70 -8.38
N PRO A 96 9.44 -9.59 -8.47
CA PRO A 96 10.56 -9.50 -9.40
C PRO A 96 11.63 -10.58 -9.14
N PRO A 97 12.38 -11.05 -10.16
CA PRO A 97 13.39 -12.10 -10.01
C PRO A 97 14.43 -11.84 -8.91
N ALA A 98 14.89 -10.58 -8.79
CA ALA A 98 15.86 -10.20 -7.76
C ALA A 98 15.29 -10.37 -6.33
N VAL A 99 13.98 -10.19 -6.14
CA VAL A 99 13.33 -10.39 -4.85
C VAL A 99 13.18 -11.87 -4.54
N GLU A 100 12.83 -12.69 -5.54
CA GLU A 100 12.79 -14.15 -5.39
C GLU A 100 14.15 -14.71 -4.98
N GLU A 101 15.23 -14.24 -5.61
CA GLU A 101 16.59 -14.62 -5.26
C GLU A 101 16.93 -14.28 -3.80
N VAL A 102 16.57 -13.08 -3.33
CA VAL A 102 16.76 -12.67 -1.93
C VAL A 102 15.98 -13.56 -0.97
N ILE A 103 14.72 -13.90 -1.28
CA ILE A 103 13.89 -14.77 -0.45
C ILE A 103 14.55 -16.14 -0.29
N ARG A 104 15.05 -16.72 -1.39
CA ARG A 104 15.69 -18.03 -1.41
C ARG A 104 17.05 -18.03 -0.70
N ASN A 105 17.93 -17.08 -1.03
CA ASN A 105 19.30 -17.06 -0.50
C ASN A 105 19.34 -16.78 1.01
N ASN A 106 18.37 -16.02 1.52
CA ASN A 106 18.28 -15.69 2.94
C ASN A 106 17.28 -16.55 3.72
N ALA A 107 16.72 -17.60 3.09
CA ALA A 107 15.73 -18.48 3.73
C ALA A 107 14.56 -17.72 4.39
N LEU A 108 14.09 -16.63 3.77
CA LEU A 108 13.03 -15.80 4.35
C LEU A 108 11.70 -16.56 4.38
N TYR A 109 10.94 -16.38 5.46
CA TYR A 109 9.60 -16.92 5.65
C TYR A 109 9.48 -18.44 5.86
N LEU A 110 10.60 -19.17 5.91
CA LEU A 110 10.67 -20.58 6.33
C LEU A 110 10.42 -20.74 7.84
#